data_AF-V5HAZ1-F1
#
_entry.id   AF-V5HAZ1-F1
#
_cell.length_a   1.000
_cell.length_b   1.000
_cell.length_c   1.000
_cell.angle_alpha   90.00
_cell.angle_beta   90.00
_cell.angle_gamma   90.00
#
_symmetry.space_group_name_H-M   'P 1'
#
loop_
_entity.id
_entity.type
_entity.pdbx_description
1 polymer ?
#
loop_
_entity_poly.entity_id
_entity_poly.type
_entity_poly.pdbx_seq_one_letter_code
_entity_poly.pdbx_strand_id
1 'polypeptide(L)'
;MWSPTSSSLLQVLISIQGLILVSEPYYNEAGYEQQRGSQQAQENSRMYNEMVVLKLVQAMGKMIQNPPEVFKEEIEQHFRENASRFIARLESWLTLSDAWRVSSANLGPDGGQPQGLCTRGGRQAGAGLTVPGRSRCSDRPTKGLVA
;
A
#
# COMPACT_ATOMS: atom_id res chain seq x y z
N MET A 1 -19.97 -20.57 3.78
CA MET A 1 -21.19 -20.70 2.93
C MET A 1 -22.32 -19.94 3.62
N TRP A 2 -23.18 -19.24 2.87
CA TRP A 2 -24.29 -18.47 3.46
C TRP A 2 -25.33 -19.41 4.10
N SER A 3 -25.93 -18.95 5.21
CA SER A 3 -26.95 -19.68 5.98
C SER A 3 -28.03 -18.70 6.46
N PRO A 4 -29.33 -18.96 6.19
CA PRO A 4 -30.42 -18.07 6.59
C PRO A 4 -30.51 -17.84 8.10
N THR A 5 -30.08 -18.82 8.90
CA THR A 5 -30.26 -18.83 10.36
C THR A 5 -29.07 -18.26 11.12
N SER A 6 -27.90 -18.17 10.48
CA SER A 6 -26.65 -17.77 11.14
C SER A 6 -25.89 -16.66 10.42
N SER A 7 -26.23 -16.35 9.18
CA SER A 7 -25.64 -15.23 8.42
C SER A 7 -26.39 -13.92 8.73
N SER A 8 -25.65 -12.85 9.02
CA SER A 8 -26.21 -11.52 9.28
C SER A 8 -25.64 -10.46 8.35
N LEU A 9 -26.39 -9.35 8.16
CA LEU A 9 -25.90 -8.20 7.41
C LEU A 9 -24.59 -7.66 8.00
N LEU A 10 -24.46 -7.64 9.33
CA LEU A 10 -23.23 -7.23 10.00
C LEU A 10 -22.04 -8.09 9.59
N GLN A 11 -22.20 -9.42 9.52
CA GLN A 11 -21.13 -10.31 9.07
C GLN A 11 -20.72 -10.03 7.63
N VAL A 12 -21.69 -9.67 6.76
CA VAL A 12 -21.40 -9.26 5.38
C VAL A 12 -20.61 -7.94 5.36
N LEU A 13 -20.98 -6.95 6.17
CA LEU A 13 -20.25 -5.68 6.24
C LEU A 13 -18.83 -5.85 6.80
N ILE A 14 -18.65 -6.74 7.77
CA ILE A 14 -17.33 -7.07 8.33
C ILE A 14 -16.51 -7.84 7.29
N SER A 15 -17.10 -8.77 6.54
CA SER A 15 -16.37 -9.54 5.53
C SER A 15 -15.91 -8.66 4.37
N ILE A 16 -16.69 -7.66 3.95
CA ILE A 16 -16.25 -6.67 2.95
C ILE A 16 -15.02 -5.92 3.45
N GLN A 17 -15.00 -5.48 4.71
CA GLN A 17 -13.85 -4.76 5.29
C GLN A 17 -12.61 -5.66 5.43
N GLY A 18 -12.79 -6.93 5.78
CA GLY A 18 -11.68 -7.86 6.01
C GLY A 18 -11.13 -8.55 4.76
N LEU A 19 -11.93 -8.68 3.70
CA LEU A 19 -11.57 -9.47 2.51
C LEU A 19 -11.42 -8.62 1.25
N ILE A 20 -12.18 -7.53 1.12
CA ILE A 20 -12.18 -6.72 -0.11
C ILE A 20 -11.38 -5.44 0.09
N LEU A 21 -11.63 -4.69 1.17
CA LEU A 21 -11.00 -3.39 1.45
C LEU A 21 -9.61 -3.55 2.12
N VAL A 22 -8.78 -4.45 1.57
CA VAL A 22 -7.44 -4.79 2.07
C VAL A 22 -6.34 -3.99 1.36
N SER A 23 -5.12 -4.01 1.90
CA SER A 23 -3.99 -3.23 1.37
C SER A 23 -3.44 -3.75 0.03
N GLU A 24 -3.60 -5.03 -0.26
CA GLU A 24 -3.09 -5.67 -1.48
C GLU A 24 -4.16 -6.56 -2.15
N PRO A 25 -5.25 -5.97 -2.67
CA PRO A 25 -6.36 -6.69 -3.29
C PRO A 25 -5.95 -7.57 -4.48
N TYR A 26 -4.79 -7.31 -5.09
CA TYR A 26 -4.21 -8.15 -6.14
C TYR A 26 -4.11 -9.64 -5.74
N TYR A 27 -3.79 -9.93 -4.48
CA TYR A 27 -3.61 -11.32 -4.02
C TYR A 27 -4.91 -12.02 -3.65
N ASN A 28 -6.05 -11.32 -3.70
CA ASN A 28 -7.36 -11.96 -3.56
C ASN A 28 -7.69 -12.84 -4.78
N GLU A 29 -6.94 -12.70 -5.88
CA GLU A 29 -7.10 -13.54 -7.06
C GLU A 29 -6.55 -14.96 -6.82
N ALA A 30 -7.28 -15.96 -7.32
CA ALA A 30 -6.93 -17.36 -7.09
C ALA A 30 -5.53 -17.69 -7.63
N GLY A 31 -4.67 -18.22 -6.76
CA GLY A 31 -3.31 -18.64 -7.11
C GLY A 31 -2.24 -17.54 -7.06
N TYR A 32 -2.61 -16.28 -6.84
CA TYR A 32 -1.63 -15.18 -6.82
C TYR A 32 -0.85 -15.10 -5.50
N GLU A 33 -1.45 -15.58 -4.40
CA GLU A 33 -0.80 -15.68 -3.09
C GLU A 33 0.53 -16.47 -3.14
N GLN A 34 0.61 -17.50 -4.00
CA GLN A 34 1.80 -18.33 -4.16
C GLN A 34 2.98 -17.57 -4.78
N GLN A 35 2.72 -16.43 -5.43
CA GLN A 35 3.74 -15.61 -6.09
C GLN A 35 4.32 -14.54 -5.17
N ARG A 36 3.81 -14.42 -3.94
CA ARG A 36 4.29 -13.44 -2.95
C ARG A 36 5.78 -13.60 -2.71
N GLY A 37 6.44 -12.46 -2.53
CA GLY A 37 7.88 -12.37 -2.32
C GLY A 37 8.71 -12.27 -3.60
N SER A 38 8.12 -12.53 -4.78
CA SER A 38 8.76 -12.19 -6.05
C SER A 38 8.68 -10.68 -6.34
N GLN A 39 9.73 -10.13 -6.96
CA GLN A 39 9.73 -8.72 -7.38
C GLN A 39 8.60 -8.43 -8.38
N GLN A 40 8.30 -9.38 -9.27
CA GLN A 40 7.22 -9.25 -10.25
C GLN A 40 5.84 -9.14 -9.57
N ALA A 41 5.55 -9.98 -8.57
CA ALA A 41 4.27 -9.92 -7.85
C ALA A 41 4.12 -8.60 -7.08
N GLN A 42 5.21 -8.08 -6.51
CA GLN A 42 5.20 -6.77 -5.85
C GLN A 42 4.88 -5.64 -6.83
N GLU A 43 5.51 -5.63 -8.01
CA GLU A 43 5.24 -4.61 -9.02
C GLU A 43 3.80 -4.71 -9.56
N ASN A 44 3.31 -5.93 -9.82
CA ASN A 44 1.93 -6.16 -10.26
C ASN A 44 0.92 -5.67 -9.20
N SER A 45 1.15 -5.99 -7.93
CA SER A 45 0.29 -5.54 -6.82
C SER A 45 0.29 -4.01 -6.70
N ARG A 46 1.45 -3.38 -6.84
CA ARG A 46 1.59 -1.92 -6.85
C ARG A 46 0.79 -1.29 -8.00
N MET A 47 0.99 -1.74 -9.24
CA MET A 47 0.24 -1.23 -10.40
C MET A 47 -1.27 -1.42 -10.24
N TYR A 48 -1.69 -2.55 -9.68
CA TYR A 48 -3.09 -2.81 -9.38
C TYR A 48 -3.66 -1.79 -8.40
N ASN A 49 -2.93 -1.50 -7.31
CA ASN A 49 -3.34 -0.50 -6.33
C ASN A 49 -3.46 0.91 -6.93
N GLU A 50 -2.52 1.32 -7.80
CA GLU A 50 -2.60 2.60 -8.50
C GLU A 50 -3.91 2.70 -9.31
N MET A 51 -4.27 1.64 -10.03
CA MET A 51 -5.53 1.58 -10.77
C MET A 51 -6.77 1.61 -9.87
N VAL A 52 -6.74 0.92 -8.72
CA VAL A 52 -7.82 0.95 -7.73
C VAL A 52 -8.02 2.37 -7.19
N VAL A 53 -6.95 3.07 -6.85
CA VAL A 53 -7.02 4.46 -6.36
C VAL A 53 -7.64 5.37 -7.43
N LEU A 54 -7.23 5.26 -8.69
CA LEU A 54 -7.81 6.06 -9.77
C LEU A 54 -9.33 5.83 -9.92
N LYS A 55 -9.76 4.56 -9.89
CA LYS A 55 -11.19 4.21 -9.94
C LYS A 55 -11.95 4.68 -8.71
N LEU A 56 -11.33 4.64 -7.53
CA LEU A 56 -11.91 5.13 -6.29
C LEU A 56 -12.16 6.64 -6.36
N VAL A 57 -11.20 7.43 -6.82
CA VAL A 57 -11.36 8.88 -6.99
C VAL A 57 -12.51 9.20 -7.96
N GLN A 58 -12.60 8.47 -9.08
CA GLN A 58 -13.71 8.62 -10.02
C GLN A 58 -15.07 8.27 -9.39
N ALA A 59 -15.13 7.18 -8.61
CA ALA A 59 -16.35 6.76 -7.93
C ALA A 59 -16.78 7.78 -6.85
N MET A 60 -15.85 8.29 -6.04
CA MET A 60 -16.11 9.34 -5.06
C MET A 60 -16.61 10.62 -5.74
N GLY A 61 -16.01 11.02 -6.86
CA GLY A 61 -16.48 12.17 -7.64
C GLY A 61 -17.93 12.03 -8.10
N LYS A 62 -18.32 10.86 -8.61
CA LYS A 62 -19.72 10.57 -8.98
C LYS A 62 -20.66 10.58 -7.78
N MET A 63 -20.22 10.04 -6.65
CA MET A 63 -20.99 9.98 -5.41
C MET A 63 -21.29 11.38 -4.86
N ILE A 64 -20.35 12.32 -4.97
CA ILE A 64 -20.55 13.72 -4.58
C ILE A 64 -21.44 14.45 -5.58
N GLN A 65 -21.28 14.21 -6.88
CA GLN A 65 -22.07 14.88 -7.92
C GLN A 65 -23.54 14.44 -7.93
N ASN A 66 -23.81 13.17 -7.65
CA ASN A 66 -25.15 12.60 -7.65
C ASN A 66 -25.33 11.63 -6.48
N PRO A 67 -25.44 12.14 -5.24
CA PRO A 67 -25.60 11.30 -4.06
C PRO A 67 -26.98 10.62 -4.07
N PRO A 68 -27.07 9.30 -3.77
CA PRO A 68 -28.35 8.62 -3.58
C PRO A 68 -29.19 9.30 -2.50
N GLU A 69 -30.47 9.54 -2.76
CA GLU A 69 -31.36 10.28 -1.84
C GLU A 69 -31.38 9.70 -0.43
N VAL A 70 -31.35 8.37 -0.32
CA VAL A 70 -31.37 7.63 0.96
C VAL A 70 -30.16 7.95 1.85
N PHE A 71 -29.00 8.30 1.26
CA PHE A 71 -27.75 8.53 1.98
C PHE A 71 -27.17 9.93 1.74
N LYS A 72 -27.99 10.86 1.24
CA LYS A 72 -27.51 12.15 0.75
C LYS A 72 -26.87 12.97 1.87
N GLU A 73 -27.53 13.05 3.01
CA GLU A 73 -27.06 13.83 4.16
C GLU A 73 -25.75 13.27 4.71
N GLU A 74 -25.66 11.94 4.84
CA GLU A 74 -24.48 11.25 5.33
C GLU A 74 -23.29 11.41 4.38
N ILE A 75 -23.52 11.31 3.06
CA ILE A 75 -22.47 11.52 2.05
C ILE A 75 -21.97 12.96 2.09
N GLU A 76 -22.88 13.94 2.08
CA GLU A 76 -22.50 15.35 2.10
C GLU A 76 -21.74 15.72 3.39
N GLN A 77 -22.22 15.25 4.54
CA GLN A 77 -21.54 15.47 5.82
C GLN A 77 -20.17 14.81 5.85
N HIS A 78 -20.07 13.56 5.41
CA HIS A 78 -18.79 12.83 5.37
C HIS A 78 -17.74 13.58 4.55
N PHE A 79 -18.09 14.04 3.35
CA PHE A 79 -17.15 14.79 2.52
C PHE A 79 -16.87 16.19 3.07
N ARG A 80 -17.84 16.86 3.70
CA ARG A 80 -17.60 18.15 4.36
C ARG A 80 -16.54 18.05 5.46
N GLU A 81 -16.54 16.97 6.22
CA GLU A 81 -15.60 16.75 7.33
C GLU A 81 -14.26 16.16 6.88
N ASN A 82 -14.24 15.36 5.80
CA ASN A 82 -13.07 14.54 5.45
C ASN A 82 -12.40 14.89 4.11
N ALA A 83 -12.99 15.75 3.26
CA ALA A 83 -12.45 16.04 1.93
C ALA A 83 -11.01 16.56 1.96
N SER A 84 -10.68 17.46 2.91
CA SER A 84 -9.32 17.98 3.06
C SER A 84 -8.29 16.87 3.32
N ARG A 85 -8.66 15.88 4.15
CA ARG A 85 -7.81 14.72 4.45
C ARG A 85 -7.64 13.80 3.25
N PHE A 86 -8.69 13.61 2.45
CA PHE A 86 -8.61 12.84 1.21
C PHE A 86 -7.72 13.52 0.18
N ILE A 87 -7.89 14.82 -0.03
CA ILE A 87 -7.07 15.60 -0.97
C ILE A 87 -5.60 15.54 -0.56
N ALA A 88 -5.28 15.85 0.70
CA ALA A 88 -3.91 15.80 1.20
C ALA A 88 -3.27 14.40 1.05
N ARG A 89 -4.06 13.33 1.23
CA ARG A 89 -3.58 11.96 1.02
C ARG A 89 -3.29 11.66 -0.45
N LEU A 90 -4.17 12.08 -1.36
CA LEU A 90 -3.98 11.89 -2.80
C LEU A 90 -2.76 12.69 -3.31
N GLU A 91 -2.60 13.93 -2.86
CA GLU A 91 -1.43 14.77 -3.18
C GLU A 91 -0.12 14.14 -2.69
N SER A 92 -0.14 13.56 -1.47
CA SER A 92 1.01 12.82 -0.95
C SER A 92 1.35 11.61 -1.84
N TRP A 93 0.35 10.85 -2.29
CA TRP A 93 0.58 9.71 -3.18
C TRP A 93 1.08 10.12 -4.57
N LEU A 94 0.59 11.21 -5.13
CA LEU A 94 1.09 11.77 -6.38
C LEU A 94 2.57 12.16 -6.25
N THR A 95 2.93 12.84 -5.16
CA THR A 95 4.32 13.24 -4.89
C THR A 95 5.25 12.02 -4.79
N LEU A 96 4.81 10.95 -4.10
CA LEU A 96 5.56 9.70 -4.00
C LEU A 96 5.70 8.98 -5.34
N SER A 97 4.63 8.95 -6.14
CA SER A 97 4.63 8.34 -7.47
C SER A 97 5.59 9.06 -8.41
N ASP A 98 5.62 10.40 -8.38
CA ASP A 98 6.53 11.21 -9.19
C ASP A 98 7.99 11.01 -8.76
N ALA A 99 8.26 11.01 -7.46
CA ALA A 99 9.60 10.73 -6.92
C ALA A 99 10.10 9.33 -7.33
N TRP A 100 9.22 8.32 -7.28
CA TRP A 100 9.54 6.97 -7.73
C TRP A 100 9.81 6.94 -9.23
N ARG A 101 8.98 7.61 -10.05
CA ARG A 101 9.16 7.66 -11.51
C ARG A 101 10.50 8.29 -11.89
N VAL A 102 10.90 9.38 -11.22
CA VAL A 102 12.20 10.02 -11.43
C VAL A 102 13.35 9.09 -11.01
N SER A 103 13.23 8.42 -9.86
CA SER A 103 14.24 7.44 -9.42
C SER A 103 14.39 6.28 -10.41
N SER A 104 13.29 5.78 -10.95
CA SER A 104 13.28 4.68 -11.93
C SER A 104 13.80 5.12 -13.30
N ALA A 105 13.56 6.37 -13.71
CA ALA A 105 14.06 6.92 -14.98
C ALA A 105 15.56 7.26 -14.95
N ASN A 106 16.12 7.59 -13.78
CA ASN A 106 17.54 7.85 -13.61
C ASN A 106 18.40 6.57 -13.52
N LEU A 107 17.77 5.40 -13.41
CA LEU A 107 18.42 4.11 -13.61
C LEU A 107 18.46 3.85 -15.12
N GLY A 108 19.59 4.14 -15.76
CA GLY A 108 19.84 3.80 -17.15
C GLY A 108 19.73 2.29 -17.43
N PRO A 109 19.84 1.85 -18.70
CA PRO A 109 19.57 0.45 -19.10
C PRO A 109 20.49 -0.60 -18.47
N ASP A 110 21.57 -0.20 -17.80
CA ASP A 110 22.44 -1.10 -17.04
C ASP A 110 21.99 -1.16 -15.57
N GLY A 111 21.10 -2.13 -15.29
CA GLY A 111 20.39 -2.32 -14.02
C GLY A 111 21.28 -2.60 -12.81
N GLY A 112 21.76 -1.55 -12.14
CA GLY A 112 22.19 -1.57 -10.74
C GLY A 112 21.06 -1.10 -9.82
N GLN A 113 20.45 -2.02 -9.06
CA GLN A 113 19.34 -1.74 -8.13
C GLN A 113 19.65 -0.59 -7.15
N PRO A 114 18.67 0.27 -6.82
CA PRO A 114 18.80 1.19 -5.70
C PRO A 114 18.76 0.37 -4.41
N GLN A 115 19.87 0.35 -3.68
CA GLN A 115 19.91 -0.18 -2.32
C GLN A 115 18.92 0.61 -1.46
N GLY A 116 18.09 -0.12 -0.71
CA GLY A 116 17.02 0.43 0.11
C GLY A 116 17.49 1.65 0.91
N LEU A 117 16.66 2.68 0.89
CA LEU A 117 16.85 3.92 1.64
C LEU A 117 16.81 3.59 3.15
N CYS A 118 17.93 3.15 3.71
CA CYS A 118 18.10 3.11 5.16
C CYS A 118 18.07 4.55 5.66
N THR A 119 16.96 4.96 6.26
CA THR A 119 16.84 6.23 6.99
C THR A 119 17.85 6.21 8.14
N ARG A 120 18.95 6.93 7.95
CA ARG A 120 20.00 7.09 8.95
C ARG A 120 19.44 7.97 10.06
N GLY A 121 19.04 7.34 11.18
CA GLY A 121 18.69 8.04 12.41
C GLY A 121 19.85 8.93 12.83
N GLY A 122 19.61 10.24 12.88
CA GLY A 122 20.55 11.22 13.37
C GLY A 122 20.74 11.07 14.88
N ARG A 123 21.97 10.84 15.32
CA ARG A 123 22.46 11.30 16.63
C ARG A 123 23.90 11.81 16.46
N GLN A 124 24.11 13.05 16.88
CA GLN A 124 25.42 13.66 17.05
C GLN A 124 26.18 12.99 18.21
N ALA A 125 27.48 12.76 18.04
CA ALA A 125 28.50 12.88 19.10
C ALA A 125 29.92 12.71 18.54
N GLY A 126 30.76 13.72 18.82
CA GLY A 126 32.20 13.70 19.16
C GLY A 126 33.19 12.65 18.60
N ALA A 127 34.24 13.18 17.98
CA ALA A 127 35.68 12.84 18.13
C ALA A 127 36.16 11.37 18.19
N GLY A 128 37.08 11.03 17.27
CA GLY A 128 38.20 10.09 17.56
C GLY A 128 38.26 8.78 16.76
N LEU A 129 39.27 8.72 15.86
CA LEU A 129 40.14 7.58 15.55
C LEU A 129 39.61 6.25 14.92
N THR A 130 40.34 5.87 13.85
CA THR A 130 40.71 4.52 13.37
C THR A 130 39.71 3.61 12.65
N VAL A 131 40.02 3.33 11.37
CA VAL A 131 39.64 2.15 10.56
C VAL A 131 40.73 1.09 10.82
N PRO A 132 40.46 -0.23 11.04
CA PRO A 132 40.03 -1.12 9.96
C PRO A 132 39.15 -2.33 10.35
N GLY A 133 38.46 -2.89 9.34
CA GLY A 133 37.80 -4.19 9.47
C GLY A 133 36.86 -4.49 8.32
N ARG A 134 37.39 -5.05 7.22
CA ARG A 134 36.58 -5.78 6.22
C ARG A 134 36.20 -7.12 6.85
N SER A 135 34.91 -7.36 7.07
CA SER A 135 34.38 -8.69 7.37
C SER A 135 33.17 -8.97 6.47
N ARG A 136 33.21 -10.18 5.91
CA ARG A 136 32.39 -10.72 4.82
C ARG A 136 30.91 -10.77 5.19
N CYS A 137 30.06 -10.64 4.16
CA CYS A 137 28.70 -11.17 4.20
C CYS A 137 28.76 -12.66 4.61
N SER A 138 28.12 -12.98 5.73
CA SER A 138 27.92 -14.33 6.22
C SER A 138 26.44 -14.64 6.10
N ASP A 139 26.17 -15.80 5.51
CA ASP A 139 24.88 -16.45 5.32
C ASP A 139 23.96 -16.46 6.54
N ARG A 140 22.66 -16.56 6.25
CA ARG A 140 21.58 -16.90 7.20
C ARG A 140 21.91 -18.17 8.00
N PRO A 141 21.23 -18.32 9.14
CA PRO A 141 20.48 -19.56 9.33
C PRO A 141 19.01 -19.32 9.69
N THR A 142 18.16 -20.11 9.04
CA THR A 142 16.77 -20.41 9.38
C THR A 142 16.69 -21.22 10.67
N LYS A 143 15.88 -20.78 11.65
CA LYS A 143 15.04 -21.56 12.59
C LYS A 143 13.97 -20.55 13.09
N GLY A 144 12.67 -20.74 12.94
CA GLY A 144 11.85 -21.87 13.37
C GLY A 144 10.91 -21.33 14.44
N LEU A 145 9.62 -21.18 14.13
CA LEU A 145 8.59 -21.04 15.17
C LEU A 145 7.32 -21.70 14.67
N VAL A 146 7.06 -22.87 15.27
CA VAL A 146 5.78 -23.55 15.30
C VAL A 146 4.89 -22.75 16.25
N ALA A 147 3.67 -22.47 15.82
CA ALA A 147 2.51 -22.24 16.68
C ALA A 147 1.35 -23.03 16.08
#